data_AF-A0A8J4WNL9-F1
#
_entry.id   AF-A0A8J4WNL9-F1
#
_cell.length_a   1.000
_cell.length_b   1.000
_cell.length_c   1.000
_cell.angle_alpha   90.00
_cell.angle_beta   90.00
_cell.angle_gamma   90.00
#
_symmetry.space_group_name_H-M   'P 1'
#
loop_
_entity.id
_entity.type
_entity.pdbx_description
1 polymer ?
#
loop_
_entity_poly.entity_id
_entity_poly.type
_entity_poly.pdbx_seq_one_letter_code
_entity_poly.pdbx_strand_id
1 'polypeptide(L)'
;MNIAELKGEKTVKTLAKRLLAEPSNKTKKTTNAEMEVALLRLNPQLSQISNLKEGTPILVPDEFVLAADESFTPSRGLTEELLRQSEEAMSTLRAVLKERVAHSAEESDRVAIWLKSNQAKEFLRRSPELKEVFSGGAAAAKTASKEQAAAVASEVKALDKVQAQLAKFRKTSPG
;
A
#
# COMPACT_ATOMS: atom_id res chain seq x y z
N MET A 1 1.40 -19.08 7.77
CA MET A 1 1.31 -17.71 8.31
C MET A 1 0.59 -17.79 9.63
N ASN A 2 1.32 -17.64 10.73
CA ASN A 2 0.77 -17.69 12.08
C ASN A 2 0.19 -16.32 12.46
N ILE A 3 -0.93 -16.30 13.17
CA ILE A 3 -1.55 -15.07 13.67
C ILE A 3 -1.72 -15.23 15.17
N ALA A 4 -1.42 -14.16 15.91
CA ALA A 4 -1.66 -14.07 17.34
C ALA A 4 -2.44 -12.78 17.65
N GLU A 5 -2.99 -12.68 18.85
CA GLU A 5 -3.75 -11.51 19.29
C GLU A 5 -2.96 -10.74 20.35
N LEU A 6 -3.00 -9.41 20.29
CA LEU A 6 -2.46 -8.56 21.35
C LEU A 6 -3.33 -8.71 22.61
N LYS A 7 -2.78 -9.22 23.71
CA LYS A 7 -3.45 -9.40 25.02
C LYS A 7 -3.17 -8.21 25.98
N GLY A 8 -2.92 -7.02 25.42
CA GLY A 8 -2.67 -5.78 26.17
C GLY A 8 -1.20 -5.44 26.45
N GLU A 9 -0.25 -6.10 25.78
CA GLU A 9 1.17 -5.85 26.00
C GLU A 9 1.59 -4.43 25.60
N LYS A 10 2.47 -3.84 26.42
CA LYS A 10 2.98 -2.48 26.21
C LYS A 10 4.33 -2.41 25.50
N THR A 11 4.99 -3.57 25.28
CA THR A 11 6.28 -3.63 24.57
C THR A 11 6.35 -4.84 23.64
N VAL A 12 7.08 -4.70 22.53
CA VAL A 12 7.33 -5.81 21.57
C VAL A 12 8.11 -6.95 22.24
N LYS A 13 8.98 -6.64 23.21
CA LYS A 13 9.73 -7.62 23.99
C LYS A 13 8.83 -8.53 24.83
N THR A 14 7.83 -7.96 25.51
CA THR A 14 6.84 -8.74 26.27
C THR A 14 5.97 -9.59 25.36
N LEU A 15 5.61 -9.07 24.20
CA LEU A 15 4.88 -9.80 23.17
C LEU A 15 5.72 -10.98 22.62
N ALA A 16 6.96 -10.74 22.19
CA ALA A 16 7.85 -11.76 21.65
C ALA A 16 8.11 -12.89 22.66
N LYS A 17 8.29 -12.57 23.95
CA LYS A 17 8.48 -13.56 25.01
C LYS A 17 7.25 -14.43 25.23
N ARG A 18 6.03 -13.87 25.10
CA ARG A 18 4.78 -14.63 25.23
C ARG A 18 4.54 -15.53 24.01
N LEU A 19 4.77 -14.99 22.82
CA LEU A 19 4.52 -15.69 21.57
C LEU A 19 5.45 -16.89 21.37
N LEU A 20 6.72 -16.80 21.80
CA LEU A 20 7.68 -17.88 21.67
C LEU A 20 7.35 -19.06 22.59
N ALA A 21 7.23 -20.26 22.03
CA ALA A 21 7.17 -21.50 22.80
C ALA A 21 8.45 -21.69 23.64
N GLU A 22 8.32 -22.32 24.82
CA GLU A 22 9.48 -22.65 25.64
C GLU A 22 10.48 -23.53 24.87
N PRO A 23 11.79 -23.20 24.90
CA PRO A 23 12.79 -23.94 24.13
C PRO A 23 12.91 -25.37 24.65
N SER A 24 12.41 -26.33 23.87
CA SER A 24 12.60 -27.76 24.10
C SER A 24 13.86 -28.27 23.39
N ASN A 25 14.36 -29.45 23.80
CA ASN A 25 15.50 -30.13 23.15
C ASN A 25 15.31 -30.42 21.64
N LYS A 26 14.11 -30.25 21.08
CA LYS A 26 13.77 -30.51 19.67
C LYS A 26 13.61 -29.24 18.82
N THR A 27 13.65 -28.06 19.42
CA THR A 27 13.41 -26.77 18.74
C THR A 27 14.67 -25.93 18.75
N LYS A 28 14.97 -25.29 17.61
CA LYS A 28 16.09 -24.35 17.48
C LYS A 28 15.96 -23.26 18.57
N LYS A 29 17.05 -22.92 19.26
CA LYS A 29 17.06 -21.80 20.21
C LYS A 29 16.92 -20.50 19.42
N THR A 30 15.69 -20.09 19.17
CA THR A 30 15.40 -18.79 18.58
C THR A 30 15.37 -17.74 19.69
N THR A 31 16.09 -16.64 19.51
CA THR A 31 16.18 -15.60 20.53
C THR A 31 15.02 -14.62 20.44
N ASN A 32 14.59 -14.07 21.58
CA ASN A 32 13.55 -13.03 21.62
C ASN A 32 13.90 -11.83 20.72
N ALA A 33 15.19 -11.50 20.58
CA ALA A 33 15.65 -10.40 19.73
C ALA A 33 15.37 -10.66 18.24
N GLU A 34 15.59 -11.89 17.76
CA GLU A 34 15.28 -12.26 16.37
C GLU A 34 13.77 -12.20 16.11
N MET A 35 12.97 -12.64 17.08
CA MET A 35 11.51 -12.53 17.02
C MET A 35 11.05 -11.07 17.04
N GLU A 36 11.60 -10.20 17.90
CA GLU A 36 11.24 -8.79 17.97
C GLU A 36 11.48 -8.07 16.62
N VAL A 37 12.63 -8.31 15.99
CA VAL A 37 12.96 -7.72 14.68
C VAL A 37 12.03 -8.26 13.60
N ALA A 38 11.76 -9.56 13.59
CA ALA A 38 10.86 -10.16 12.61
C ALA A 38 9.41 -9.69 12.78
N LEU A 39 8.93 -9.52 14.02
CA LEU A 39 7.62 -8.98 14.35
C LEU A 39 7.48 -7.53 13.91
N LEU A 40 8.48 -6.67 14.18
CA LEU A 40 8.48 -5.27 13.74
C LEU A 40 8.52 -5.15 12.22
N ARG A 41 9.22 -6.06 11.53
CA ARG A 41 9.28 -6.10 10.06
C ARG A 41 7.91 -6.46 9.46
N LEU A 42 7.21 -7.44 10.02
CA LEU A 42 5.89 -7.87 9.53
C LEU A 42 4.74 -7.00 10.03
N ASN A 43 4.91 -6.32 11.17
CA ASN A 43 3.89 -5.50 11.81
C ASN A 43 4.49 -4.15 12.24
N PRO A 44 4.72 -3.21 11.29
CA PRO A 44 5.26 -1.89 11.61
C PRO A 44 4.49 -1.13 12.71
N GLN A 45 3.19 -1.40 12.84
CA GLN A 45 2.32 -0.84 13.89
C GLN A 45 2.74 -1.22 15.32
N LEU A 46 3.49 -2.31 15.51
CA LEU A 46 4.01 -2.71 16.82
C LEU A 46 5.06 -1.71 17.36
N SER A 47 5.61 -0.83 16.53
CA SER A 47 6.46 0.28 17.00
C SER A 47 5.72 1.21 17.98
N GLN A 48 4.39 1.24 17.90
CA GLN A 48 3.50 1.98 18.80
C GLN A 48 2.55 1.05 19.56
N ILE A 49 3.02 -0.14 19.93
CA ILE A 49 2.22 -1.18 20.61
C ILE A 49 1.46 -0.66 21.84
N SER A 50 1.97 0.36 22.54
CA SER A 50 1.31 1.00 23.68
C SER A 50 -0.08 1.60 23.34
N ASN A 51 -0.27 2.00 22.08
CA ASN A 51 -1.47 2.65 21.56
C ASN A 51 -2.41 1.66 20.86
N LEU A 52 -1.99 0.40 20.69
CA LEU A 52 -2.81 -0.63 20.09
C LEU A 52 -3.82 -1.15 21.11
N LYS A 53 -5.04 -1.43 20.62
CA LYS A 53 -6.09 -2.02 21.44
C LYS A 53 -5.81 -3.50 21.66
N GLU A 54 -6.14 -3.98 22.85
CA GLU A 54 -6.28 -5.43 23.08
C GLU A 54 -7.24 -6.01 22.03
N GLY A 55 -6.93 -7.18 21.51
CA GLY A 55 -7.65 -7.75 20.38
C GLY A 55 -7.08 -7.46 19.00
N THR A 56 -6.01 -6.68 18.91
CA THR A 56 -5.37 -6.39 17.62
C THR A 56 -4.69 -7.67 17.10
N PRO A 57 -5.02 -8.14 15.87
CA PRO A 57 -4.33 -9.27 15.26
C PRO A 57 -2.89 -8.89 14.87
N ILE A 58 -1.96 -9.81 15.13
CA ILE A 58 -0.52 -9.67 14.91
C ILE A 58 -0.06 -10.82 14.04
N LEU A 59 0.67 -10.50 12.97
CA LEU A 59 1.25 -11.48 12.07
C LEU A 59 2.54 -12.03 12.68
N VAL A 60 2.61 -13.34 12.87
CA VAL A 60 3.79 -14.02 13.39
C VAL A 60 4.47 -14.78 12.26
N PRO A 61 5.78 -14.60 12.05
CA PRO A 61 6.50 -15.34 11.02
C PRO A 61 6.46 -16.86 11.26
N ASP A 62 6.31 -17.65 10.19
CA ASP A 62 6.14 -19.11 10.27
C ASP A 62 7.38 -19.86 10.76
N GLU A 63 8.53 -19.20 10.73
CA GLU A 63 9.81 -19.72 11.23
C GLU A 63 9.86 -19.84 12.76
N PHE A 64 8.90 -19.23 13.47
CA PHE A 64 8.81 -19.31 14.92
C PHE A 64 7.67 -20.22 15.37
N VAL A 65 7.98 -21.12 16.30
CA VAL A 65 6.99 -21.98 16.95
C VAL A 65 6.26 -21.16 18.01
N LEU A 66 4.96 -20.97 17.80
CA LEU A 66 4.07 -20.32 18.77
C LEU A 66 3.80 -21.23 19.96
N ALA A 67 3.61 -20.64 21.14
CA ALA A 67 3.05 -21.37 22.28
C ALA A 67 1.64 -21.90 21.94
N ALA A 68 1.25 -23.03 22.55
CA ALA A 68 0.05 -23.77 22.17
C ALA A 68 -1.27 -23.00 22.38
N ASP A 69 -1.27 -21.99 23.25
CA ASP A 69 -2.37 -21.09 23.60
C ASP A 69 -2.29 -19.71 22.91
N GLU A 70 -1.33 -19.56 22.00
CA GLU A 70 -0.99 -18.30 21.35
C GLU A 70 -1.39 -18.24 19.87
N SER A 71 -1.84 -19.36 19.29
CA SER A 71 -2.43 -19.35 17.96
C SER A 71 -3.81 -18.70 18.00
N PHE A 72 -3.90 -17.50 17.48
CA PHE A 72 -5.19 -16.86 17.19
C PHE A 72 -5.72 -17.43 15.87
N THR A 73 -6.93 -17.98 15.92
CA THR A 73 -7.73 -18.22 14.71
C THR A 73 -8.58 -16.98 14.47
N PRO A 74 -8.33 -16.20 13.40
CA PRO A 74 -9.15 -15.05 13.07
C PRO A 74 -10.61 -15.44 13.03
N SER A 75 -11.44 -14.71 13.78
CA SER A 75 -12.88 -14.86 13.63
C SER A 75 -13.24 -14.50 12.19
N ARG A 76 -14.13 -15.30 11.59
CA ARG A 76 -14.58 -15.10 10.21
C ARG A 76 -15.03 -13.66 9.93
N GLY A 77 -15.70 -13.03 10.90
CA GLY A 77 -16.14 -11.64 10.80
C GLY A 77 -14.99 -10.63 10.68
N LEU A 78 -13.86 -10.84 11.37
CA LEU A 78 -12.68 -9.99 11.27
C LEU A 78 -12.00 -10.14 9.91
N THR A 79 -11.91 -11.36 9.38
CA THR A 79 -11.35 -11.61 8.04
C THR A 79 -12.22 -11.00 6.94
N GLU A 80 -13.54 -11.13 7.03
CA GLU A 80 -14.47 -10.52 6.07
C GLU A 80 -14.44 -8.99 6.12
N GLU A 81 -14.33 -8.38 7.31
CA GLU A 81 -14.24 -6.92 7.45
C GLU A 81 -12.90 -6.37 6.93
N LEU A 82 -11.77 -7.04 7.20
CA LEU A 82 -10.47 -6.64 6.64
C LEU A 82 -10.44 -6.74 5.12
N LEU A 83 -11.06 -7.79 4.56
CA LEU A 83 -11.22 -7.93 3.11
C LEU A 83 -12.08 -6.79 2.54
N ARG A 84 -13.21 -6.47 3.19
CA ARG A 84 -14.09 -5.38 2.79
C ARG A 84 -13.37 -4.03 2.80
N GLN A 85 -12.64 -3.71 3.88
CA GLN A 85 -11.86 -2.47 4.00
C GLN A 85 -10.76 -2.38 2.93
N SER A 86 -10.10 -3.51 2.63
CA SER A 86 -9.09 -3.57 1.59
C SER A 86 -9.68 -3.33 0.19
N GLU A 87 -10.85 -3.91 -0.11
CA GLU A 87 -11.57 -3.67 -1.37
C GLU A 87 -11.99 -2.20 -1.51
N GLU A 88 -12.48 -1.58 -0.44
CA GLU A 88 -12.92 -0.18 -0.41
C GLU A 88 -11.74 0.80 -0.61
N ALA A 89 -10.62 0.57 0.08
CA ALA A 89 -9.41 1.37 -0.07
C ALA A 89 -8.84 1.28 -1.50
N MET A 90 -8.84 0.08 -2.09
CA MET A 90 -8.36 -0.15 -3.46
C MET A 90 -9.26 0.51 -4.51
N SER A 91 -10.58 0.47 -4.30
CA SER A 91 -11.55 1.17 -5.15
C SER A 91 -11.33 2.69 -5.11
N THR A 92 -11.13 3.23 -3.91
CA THR A 92 -10.85 4.67 -3.70
C THR A 92 -9.55 5.09 -4.38
N LEU A 93 -8.47 4.32 -4.18
CA LEU A 93 -7.18 4.57 -4.82
C LEU A 93 -7.30 4.57 -6.35
N ARG A 94 -8.05 3.61 -6.91
CA ARG A 94 -8.31 3.55 -8.35
C ARG A 94 -9.05 4.79 -8.86
N ALA A 95 -10.05 5.27 -8.12
CA ALA A 95 -10.80 6.46 -8.48
C ALA A 95 -9.90 7.70 -8.50
N VAL A 96 -9.11 7.91 -7.45
CA VAL A 96 -8.18 9.05 -7.33
C VAL A 96 -7.12 9.04 -8.44
N LEU A 97 -6.55 7.88 -8.76
CA LEU A 97 -5.57 7.75 -9.84
C LEU A 97 -6.18 8.11 -11.21
N LYS A 98 -7.39 7.65 -11.49
CA LYS A 98 -8.11 7.99 -12.74
C LYS A 98 -8.42 9.48 -12.82
N GLU A 99 -8.90 10.06 -11.73
CA GLU A 99 -9.23 11.49 -11.67
C GLU A 99 -7.99 12.37 -11.89
N ARG A 100 -6.87 12.04 -11.24
CA ARG A 100 -5.61 12.77 -11.43
C ARG A 100 -5.10 12.74 -12.86
N VAL A 101 -5.23 11.61 -13.55
CA VAL A 101 -4.84 11.51 -14.98
C VAL A 101 -5.78 12.34 -15.84
N ALA A 102 -7.10 12.25 -15.60
CA ALA A 102 -8.08 13.03 -16.35
C ALA A 102 -7.84 14.54 -16.18
N HIS A 103 -7.61 14.99 -14.94
CA HIS A 103 -7.34 16.39 -14.65
C HIS A 103 -6.01 16.85 -15.25
N SER A 104 -4.94 16.05 -15.14
CA SER A 104 -3.64 16.36 -15.77
C SER A 104 -3.73 16.41 -17.31
N ALA A 105 -4.53 15.54 -17.92
CA ALA A 105 -4.80 15.57 -19.35
C ALA A 105 -5.58 16.82 -19.76
N GLU A 106 -6.60 17.23 -19.00
CA GLU A 106 -7.37 18.44 -19.26
C GLU A 106 -6.50 19.71 -19.16
N GLU A 107 -5.67 19.82 -18.12
CA GLU A 107 -4.75 20.95 -17.95
C GLU A 107 -3.70 20.99 -19.07
N SER A 108 -3.16 19.83 -19.46
CA SER A 108 -2.22 19.73 -20.59
C SER A 108 -2.87 20.18 -21.91
N ASP A 109 -4.14 19.83 -22.12
CA ASP A 109 -4.88 20.23 -23.32
C ASP A 109 -5.22 21.73 -23.31
N ARG A 110 -5.61 22.29 -22.15
CA ARG A 110 -5.80 23.74 -21.98
C ARG A 110 -4.53 24.52 -22.29
N VAL A 111 -3.37 24.07 -21.79
CA VAL A 111 -2.07 24.67 -22.12
C VAL A 111 -1.78 24.57 -23.61
N ALA A 112 -2.01 23.41 -24.23
CA ALA A 112 -1.80 23.23 -25.68
C ALA A 112 -2.71 24.11 -26.55
N ILE A 113 -3.97 24.33 -26.13
CA ILE A 113 -4.91 25.24 -26.78
C ILE A 113 -4.43 26.69 -26.62
N TRP A 114 -4.05 27.09 -25.40
CA TRP A 114 -3.57 28.43 -25.13
C TRP A 114 -2.31 28.77 -25.93
N LEU A 115 -1.36 27.84 -26.05
CA LEU A 115 -0.14 28.01 -26.85
C LEU A 115 -0.41 28.23 -28.35
N LYS A 116 -1.57 27.77 -28.86
CA LYS A 116 -2.00 27.99 -30.24
C LYS A 116 -2.82 29.28 -30.43
N SER A 117 -3.22 29.92 -29.33
CA SER A 117 -4.05 31.12 -29.35
C SER A 117 -3.31 32.32 -29.96
N ASN A 118 -4.08 33.31 -30.44
CA ASN A 118 -3.50 34.56 -30.95
C ASN A 118 -2.76 35.34 -29.85
N GLN A 119 -3.15 35.17 -28.59
CA GLN A 119 -2.52 35.82 -27.44
C GLN A 119 -1.11 35.27 -27.19
N ALA A 120 -0.93 33.95 -27.28
CA ALA A 120 0.40 33.33 -27.21
C ALA A 120 1.27 33.68 -28.43
N LYS A 121 0.69 33.79 -29.63
CA LYS A 121 1.40 34.25 -30.83
C LYS A 121 1.89 35.68 -30.71
N GLU A 122 1.07 36.60 -30.20
CA GLU A 122 1.50 37.99 -29.94
C GLU A 122 2.56 38.08 -28.85
N PHE A 123 2.49 37.25 -27.80
CA PHE A 123 3.52 37.17 -26.77
C PHE A 123 4.86 36.70 -27.36
N LEU A 124 4.86 35.64 -28.16
CA LEU A 124 6.05 35.15 -28.87
C LEU A 124 6.59 36.13 -29.91
N ARG A 125 5.73 36.98 -30.49
CA ARG A 125 6.16 38.05 -31.40
C ARG A 125 6.92 39.16 -30.67
N ARG A 126 6.60 39.40 -29.40
CA ARG A 126 7.30 40.38 -28.53
C ARG A 126 8.56 39.81 -27.89
N SER A 127 8.62 38.50 -27.70
CA SER A 127 9.75 37.78 -27.10
C SER A 127 10.12 36.54 -27.92
N PRO A 128 10.72 36.72 -29.10
CA PRO A 128 11.07 35.62 -30.00
C PRO A 128 12.11 34.65 -29.40
N GLU A 129 12.92 35.09 -28.46
CA GLU A 129 13.87 34.27 -27.69
C GLU A 129 13.18 33.18 -26.86
N LEU A 130 11.89 33.33 -26.53
CA LEU A 130 11.11 32.35 -25.78
C LEU A 130 10.49 31.27 -26.67
N LYS A 131 10.65 31.35 -27.99
CA LYS A 131 10.01 30.44 -28.94
C LYS A 131 10.42 28.98 -28.74
N GLU A 132 11.70 28.72 -28.49
CA GLU A 132 12.22 27.38 -28.19
C GLU A 132 11.75 26.86 -26.82
N VAL A 133 11.65 27.75 -25.83
CA VAL A 133 11.14 27.39 -24.50
C VAL A 133 9.65 27.02 -24.57
N PHE A 134 8.86 27.75 -25.35
CA PHE A 134 7.44 27.48 -25.56
C PHE A 134 7.19 26.20 -26.38
N SER A 135 7.96 25.97 -27.45
CA SER A 135 7.84 24.72 -28.23
C SER A 135 8.29 23.50 -27.41
N GLY A 136 9.39 23.62 -26.67
CA GLY A 136 9.87 22.60 -25.75
C GLY A 136 8.88 22.31 -24.63
N GLY A 137 8.32 23.35 -24.01
CA GLY A 137 7.29 23.22 -22.97
C GLY A 137 6.00 22.56 -23.47
N ALA A 138 5.56 22.88 -24.69
CA ALA A 138 4.40 22.25 -25.33
C ALA A 138 4.62 20.75 -25.56
N ALA A 139 5.80 20.39 -26.07
CA ALA A 139 6.18 19.01 -26.31
C ALA A 139 6.31 18.23 -24.99
N ALA A 140 6.95 18.84 -23.99
CA ALA A 140 7.11 18.25 -22.65
C ALA A 140 5.76 18.01 -21.97
N ALA A 141 4.82 18.96 -22.00
CA ALA A 141 3.49 18.79 -21.43
C ALA A 141 2.72 17.63 -22.09
N LYS A 142 2.80 17.52 -23.42
CA LYS A 142 2.16 16.41 -24.16
C LYS A 142 2.79 15.05 -23.86
N THR A 143 4.10 14.99 -23.72
CA THR A 143 4.82 13.76 -23.37
C THR A 143 4.53 13.35 -21.93
N ALA A 144 4.61 14.28 -20.97
CA ALA A 144 4.32 14.03 -19.56
C ALA A 144 2.90 13.50 -19.34
N SER A 145 1.90 14.07 -20.02
CA SER A 145 0.51 13.58 -19.93
C SER A 145 0.37 12.13 -20.44
N LYS A 146 1.05 11.77 -21.54
CA LYS A 146 1.06 10.39 -22.07
C LYS A 146 1.79 9.41 -21.14
N GLU A 147 2.94 9.80 -20.63
CA GLU A 147 3.72 8.99 -19.68
C GLU A 147 2.95 8.75 -18.39
N GLN A 148 2.29 9.79 -17.87
CA GLN A 148 1.46 9.70 -16.67
C GLN A 148 0.24 8.78 -16.91
N ALA A 149 -0.41 8.87 -18.07
CA ALA A 149 -1.50 7.97 -18.45
C ALA A 149 -1.02 6.50 -18.56
N ALA A 150 0.17 6.26 -19.14
CA ALA A 150 0.73 4.92 -19.26
C ALA A 150 1.15 4.33 -17.91
N ALA A 151 1.77 5.13 -17.03
CA ALA A 151 2.15 4.73 -15.69
C ALA A 151 0.92 4.34 -14.86
N VAL A 152 -0.11 5.19 -14.86
CA VAL A 152 -1.37 4.89 -14.14
C VAL A 152 -2.10 3.69 -14.74
N ALA A 153 -2.07 3.49 -16.06
CA ALA A 153 -2.64 2.28 -16.66
C ALA A 153 -1.93 0.99 -16.18
N SER A 154 -0.61 1.06 -15.95
CA SER A 154 0.16 -0.04 -15.36
C SER A 154 -0.22 -0.27 -13.89
N GLU A 155 -0.32 0.80 -13.10
CA GLU A 155 -0.73 0.74 -11.69
C GLU A 155 -2.16 0.19 -11.54
N VAL A 156 -3.11 0.66 -12.35
CA VAL A 156 -4.49 0.14 -12.36
C VAL A 156 -4.52 -1.36 -12.69
N LYS A 157 -3.70 -1.83 -13.63
CA LYS A 157 -3.57 -3.27 -13.92
C LYS A 157 -2.97 -4.06 -12.73
N ALA A 158 -2.04 -3.47 -12.00
CA ALA A 158 -1.50 -4.08 -10.78
C ALA A 158 -2.58 -4.16 -9.68
N LEU A 159 -3.37 -3.09 -9.51
CA LEU A 159 -4.50 -3.07 -8.59
C LEU A 159 -5.57 -4.13 -8.97
N ASP A 160 -5.87 -4.29 -10.27
CA ASP A 160 -6.79 -5.33 -10.75
C ASP A 160 -6.28 -6.75 -10.45
N LYS A 161 -4.95 -6.99 -10.54
CA LYS A 161 -4.35 -8.27 -10.14
C LYS A 161 -4.50 -8.54 -8.65
N VAL A 162 -4.25 -7.54 -7.81
CA VAL A 162 -4.42 -7.65 -6.35
C VAL A 162 -5.88 -7.93 -6.01
N GLN A 163 -6.82 -7.23 -6.64
CA GLN A 163 -8.26 -7.48 -6.44
C GLN A 163 -8.66 -8.90 -6.85
N ALA A 164 -8.13 -9.41 -7.97
CA ALA A 164 -8.36 -10.79 -8.38
C ALA A 164 -7.78 -11.82 -7.39
N GLN A 165 -6.63 -11.53 -6.78
CA GLN A 165 -6.04 -12.37 -5.73
C GLN A 165 -6.89 -12.36 -4.45
N LEU A 166 -7.39 -11.19 -4.03
CA LEU A 166 -8.31 -11.08 -2.89
C LEU A 166 -9.61 -11.87 -3.14
N ALA A 167 -10.20 -11.74 -4.33
CA ALA A 167 -11.39 -12.50 -4.71
C ALA A 167 -11.14 -14.01 -4.75
N LYS A 168 -9.96 -14.46 -5.18
CA LYS A 168 -9.56 -15.87 -5.11
C LYS A 168 -9.42 -16.32 -3.66
N PHE A 169 -8.72 -15.55 -2.82
CA PHE A 169 -8.55 -15.86 -1.41
C PHE A 169 -9.90 -16.07 -0.69
N ARG A 170 -10.88 -15.22 -0.98
CA ARG A 170 -12.26 -15.35 -0.49
C ARG A 170 -12.95 -16.65 -0.92
N LYS A 171 -12.65 -17.17 -2.11
CA LYS A 171 -13.22 -18.41 -2.65
C LYS A 171 -12.50 -19.68 -2.17
N THR A 172 -11.20 -19.58 -1.86
CA THR A 172 -10.36 -20.73 -1.50
C THR A 172 -10.08 -20.88 -0.01
N SER A 173 -10.46 -19.91 0.85
CA SER A 173 -10.47 -20.13 2.31
C SER A 173 -11.50 -21.21 2.66
N PRO A 174 -11.09 -22.42 3.10
CA PRO A 174 -12.02 -23.42 3.61
C PRO A 174 -12.56 -22.93 4.96
N GLY A 175 -13.82 -23.26 5.23
CA GLY A 175 -14.41 -23.12 6.57
C GLY A 175 -13.83 -24.12 7.56
#